data_AF-A0A2W5TTM7-F1
#
_entry.id   AF-A0A2W5TTM7-F1
#
_cell.length_a   1.000
_cell.length_b   1.000
_cell.length_c   1.000
_cell.angle_alpha   90.00
_cell.angle_beta   90.00
_cell.angle_gamma   90.00
#
_symmetry.space_group_name_H-M   'P 1'
#
loop_
_entity.id
_entity.type
_entity.pdbx_description
1 polymer ?
#
loop_
_entity_poly.entity_id
_entity_poly.type
_entity_poly.pdbx_seq_one_letter_code
_entity_poly.pdbx_strand_id
1 'polypeptide(L)'
;MSKSIGFYCPHCGRRMYVSSRKKPSPLLHELIVSCQNDQCLASFAASLEMVRPIQNSINPNIEVQTGLPQHKRQWEVELEHHLSSLETMTVIDKQQENYVEGFISALFHSSTIDLTKASVYRNRLKQIRLL
;
A
#
# COMPACT_ATOMS: atom_id res chain seq x y z
N MET A 1 3.11 31.53 -4.13
CA MET A 1 1.87 30.96 -4.70
C MET A 1 1.93 29.44 -4.60
N SER A 2 0.94 28.80 -3.98
CA SER A 2 0.89 27.33 -3.86
C SER A 2 0.51 26.69 -5.20
N LYS A 3 1.21 25.64 -5.61
CA LYS A 3 0.83 24.85 -6.79
C LYS A 3 -0.39 24.01 -6.41
N SER A 4 -1.52 24.19 -7.09
CA SER A 4 -2.70 23.34 -6.94
C SER A 4 -2.49 22.01 -7.66
N ILE A 5 -2.94 20.91 -7.05
CA ILE A 5 -2.94 19.59 -7.68
C ILE A 5 -3.78 19.67 -8.97
N GLY A 6 -3.23 19.19 -10.08
CA GLY A 6 -3.86 19.20 -11.39
C GLY A 6 -4.12 17.79 -11.87
N PHE A 7 -5.38 17.45 -12.09
CA PHE A 7 -5.77 16.25 -12.83
C PHE A 7 -5.91 16.65 -14.30
N TYR A 8 -5.45 15.80 -15.21
CA TYR A 8 -5.56 16.04 -16.65
C TYR A 8 -6.42 14.96 -17.27
N CYS A 9 -7.38 15.37 -18.10
CA CYS A 9 -8.28 14.44 -18.76
C CYS A 9 -7.49 13.57 -19.75
N PRO A 10 -7.60 12.22 -19.68
CA PRO A 10 -6.87 11.34 -20.61
C PRO A 10 -7.36 11.44 -22.05
N HIS A 11 -8.57 11.97 -22.29
CA HIS A 11 -9.14 12.08 -23.65
C HIS A 11 -8.72 13.35 -24.38
N CYS A 12 -8.61 14.49 -23.69
CA CYS A 12 -8.36 15.79 -24.32
C CYS A 12 -7.19 16.57 -23.72
N GLY A 13 -6.52 16.05 -22.70
CA GLY A 13 -5.40 16.71 -22.03
C GLY A 13 -5.77 17.97 -21.24
N ARG A 14 -7.05 18.38 -21.23
CA ARG A 14 -7.49 19.57 -20.49
C ARG A 14 -7.44 19.31 -18.99
N ARG A 15 -7.06 20.32 -18.22
CA ARG A 15 -7.07 20.26 -16.76
C ARG A 15 -8.50 20.07 -16.26
N MET A 16 -8.71 19.06 -15.44
CA MET A 16 -9.97 18.73 -14.80
C MET A 16 -10.09 19.49 -13.48
N TYR A 17 -11.33 19.74 -13.05
CA TYR A 17 -11.64 20.35 -11.75
C TYR A 17 -12.21 19.31 -10.80
N VAL A 18 -11.98 19.49 -9.50
CA VAL A 18 -12.58 18.65 -8.46
C VAL A 18 -14.02 19.13 -8.24
N SER A 19 -14.98 18.26 -8.52
CA SER A 19 -16.42 18.54 -8.35
C SER A 19 -16.95 18.05 -7.00
N SER A 20 -16.34 17.01 -6.42
CA SER A 20 -16.70 16.51 -5.09
C SER A 20 -15.48 15.95 -4.37
N ARG A 21 -15.52 15.95 -3.03
CA ARG A 21 -14.48 15.39 -2.17
C ARG A 21 -15.12 14.67 -0.99
N LYS A 22 -14.66 13.45 -0.72
CA LYS A 22 -14.90 12.68 0.50
C LYS A 22 -13.56 12.39 1.17
N LYS A 23 -13.57 12.32 2.50
CA LYS A 23 -12.39 12.00 3.31
C LYS A 23 -12.66 10.74 4.13
N PRO A 24 -12.55 9.54 3.52
CA PRO A 24 -12.81 8.29 4.22
C PRO A 24 -11.80 8.00 5.34
N SER A 25 -10.57 8.52 5.25
CA SER A 25 -9.58 8.40 6.32
C SER A 25 -8.69 9.65 6.42
N PRO A 26 -7.91 9.80 7.51
CA PRO A 26 -6.94 10.89 7.62
C PRO A 26 -5.91 10.93 6.48
N LEU A 27 -5.58 9.77 5.88
CA LEU A 27 -4.55 9.63 4.86
C LEU A 27 -5.09 9.57 3.41
N LEU A 28 -6.38 9.26 3.25
CA LEU A 28 -7.01 9.06 1.94
C LEU A 28 -8.13 10.08 1.70
N HIS A 29 -8.07 10.72 0.55
CA HIS A 29 -9.15 11.53 0.01
C HIS A 29 -9.65 10.90 -1.28
N GLU A 30 -10.96 10.73 -1.38
CA GLU A 30 -11.61 10.37 -2.63
C GLU A 30 -12.18 11.64 -3.26
N LEU A 31 -11.87 11.84 -4.53
CA LEU A 31 -12.24 13.01 -5.29
C LEU A 31 -13.05 12.58 -6.51
N ILE A 32 -14.04 13.36 -6.88
CA ILE A 32 -14.62 13.30 -8.22
C ILE A 32 -14.01 14.44 -9.00
N VAL A 33 -13.40 14.12 -10.15
CA VAL A 33 -12.83 15.10 -11.06
C VAL A 33 -13.60 15.09 -12.37
N SER A 34 -13.97 16.27 -12.87
CA SER A 34 -14.80 16.42 -14.06
C SER A 34 -14.09 17.26 -15.12
N CYS A 35 -14.25 16.87 -16.39
CA CYS A 35 -13.70 17.60 -17.52
C CYS A 35 -14.62 18.77 -17.87
N GLN A 36 -14.05 19.97 -18.08
CA GLN A 36 -14.82 21.14 -18.54
C GLN A 36 -14.93 21.25 -20.06
N ASN A 37 -14.36 20.30 -20.81
CA ASN A 37 -14.58 20.25 -22.24
C ASN A 37 -16.00 19.72 -22.48
N ASP A 38 -16.85 20.56 -23.09
CA ASP A 38 -18.24 20.31 -23.44
C ASP A 38 -18.41 19.12 -24.39
N GLN A 39 -17.37 18.81 -25.16
CA GLN A 39 -17.35 17.64 -26.05
C GLN A 39 -16.88 16.35 -25.35
N CYS A 40 -16.22 16.46 -24.19
CA CYS A 40 -15.70 15.29 -23.46
C CYS A 40 -16.57 14.93 -22.26
N LEU A 41 -16.83 15.89 -21.37
CA LEU A 41 -17.63 15.78 -20.14
C LEU A 41 -17.33 14.58 -19.22
N ALA A 42 -16.20 13.90 -19.45
CA ALA A 42 -15.81 12.74 -18.67
C ALA A 42 -15.58 13.12 -17.21
N SER A 43 -15.99 12.23 -16.31
CA SER A 43 -15.74 12.34 -14.88
C SER A 43 -15.09 11.06 -14.37
N PHE A 44 -14.16 11.20 -13.44
CA PHE A 44 -13.45 10.08 -12.83
C PHE A 44 -13.48 10.18 -11.32
N ALA A 45 -13.55 9.03 -10.66
CA ALA A 45 -13.15 8.90 -9.27
C ALA A 45 -11.61 8.87 -9.21
N ALA A 46 -11.04 9.72 -8.36
CA ALA A 46 -9.60 9.81 -8.15
C ALA A 46 -9.29 9.72 -6.66
N SER A 47 -8.30 8.92 -6.31
CA SER A 47 -7.82 8.77 -4.94
C SER A 47 -6.54 9.56 -4.74
N LEU A 48 -6.55 10.50 -3.79
CA LEU A 48 -5.38 11.23 -3.35
C LEU A 48 -4.96 10.74 -1.97
N GLU A 49 -3.78 10.14 -1.91
CA GLU A 49 -3.34 9.41 -0.73
C GLU A 49 -1.95 9.81 -0.26
N MET A 50 -1.80 10.00 1.05
CA MET A 50 -0.51 10.17 1.71
C MET A 50 0.08 8.80 2.01
N VAL A 51 0.99 8.33 1.14
CA VAL A 51 1.51 6.96 1.17
C VAL A 51 2.68 6.74 2.14
N ARG A 52 3.51 7.76 2.34
CA ARG A 52 4.65 7.73 3.28
C ARG A 52 5.04 9.13 3.73
N PRO A 53 5.57 9.29 4.95
CA PRO A 53 6.20 10.55 5.34
C PRO A 53 7.49 10.76 4.53
N ILE A 54 7.72 12.01 4.08
CA ILE A 54 9.04 12.45 3.60
C ILE A 54 9.89 12.92 4.78
N GLN A 55 9.26 13.56 5.76
CA GLN A 55 9.83 13.98 7.03
C GLN A 55 8.86 13.59 8.15
N ASN A 56 9.38 13.11 9.28
CA ASN A 56 8.57 12.75 10.43
C ASN A 56 8.05 14.00 11.15
N SER A 57 6.80 13.93 11.64
CA SER A 57 6.27 14.96 12.54
C SER A 57 7.01 14.91 13.87
N ILE A 58 7.34 16.09 14.41
CA ILE A 58 7.89 16.21 15.78
C ILE A 58 6.82 15.82 16.82
N ASN A 59 5.54 15.94 16.46
CA ASN A 59 4.41 15.54 17.29
C ASN A 59 3.43 14.69 16.45
N PRO A 60 3.64 13.37 16.32
CA PRO A 60 2.78 12.51 15.51
C PRO A 60 1.41 12.29 16.16
N ASN A 61 0.35 12.26 15.35
CA ASN A 61 -0.95 11.77 15.84
C ASN A 61 -0.90 10.24 15.93
N ILE A 62 -0.98 9.72 17.16
CA ILE A 62 -0.87 8.29 17.46
C ILE A 62 -1.98 7.47 16.80
N GLU A 63 -3.14 8.08 16.54
CA GLU A 63 -4.28 7.44 15.86
C GLU A 63 -4.06 7.32 14.34
N VAL A 64 -3.11 8.06 13.77
CA VAL A 64 -2.81 8.07 12.34
C VAL A 64 -1.50 7.34 12.08
N GLN A 65 -1.57 6.03 11.95
CA GLN A 65 -0.43 5.23 11.51
C GLN A 65 -0.14 5.48 10.03
N THR A 66 0.85 6.32 9.73
CA THR A 66 1.38 6.47 8.38
C THR A 66 2.12 5.19 7.98
N GLY A 67 1.51 4.39 7.13
CA GLY A 67 2.09 3.21 6.50
C GLY A 67 1.23 2.85 5.30
N LEU A 68 1.67 1.90 4.47
CA LEU A 68 1.02 1.55 3.20
C LEU A 68 -0.53 1.49 3.34
N PRO A 69 -1.30 1.98 2.36
CA PRO A 69 -2.75 1.86 2.35
C PRO A 69 -3.19 0.42 2.60
N GLN A 70 -4.33 0.18 3.26
CA GLN A 70 -4.78 -1.18 3.58
C GLN A 70 -4.91 -2.07 2.33
N HIS A 71 -5.33 -1.50 1.18
CA HIS A 71 -5.36 -2.19 -0.11
C HIS A 71 -3.97 -2.54 -0.68
N LYS A 72 -2.92 -1.77 -0.31
CA LYS A 72 -1.51 -2.09 -0.63
C LYS A 72 -0.85 -2.98 0.41
N ARG A 73 -1.56 -3.39 1.47
CA ARG A 73 -1.10 -4.34 2.50
C ARG A 73 -1.77 -5.71 2.36
N GLN A 74 -2.42 -6.01 1.23
CA GLN A 74 -2.93 -7.37 0.98
C GLN A 74 -1.82 -8.43 1.13
N TRP A 75 -0.61 -8.12 0.65
CA TRP A 75 0.56 -8.96 0.86
C TRP A 75 0.87 -9.22 2.33
N GLU A 76 0.61 -8.27 3.24
CA GLU A 76 0.90 -8.41 4.67
C GLU A 76 -0.05 -9.41 5.31
N VAL A 77 -1.34 -9.34 4.94
CA VAL A 77 -2.35 -10.32 5.38
C VAL A 77 -2.04 -11.71 4.83
N GLU A 78 -1.70 -11.82 3.54
CA GLU A 78 -1.36 -13.10 2.91
C GLU A 78 -0.09 -13.71 3.51
N LEU A 79 0.96 -12.92 3.69
CA LEU A 79 2.22 -13.40 4.26
C LEU A 79 2.05 -13.85 5.72
N GLU A 80 1.30 -13.08 6.52
CA GLU A 80 0.96 -13.48 7.90
C GLU A 80 0.12 -14.76 7.94
N HIS A 81 -0.83 -14.91 7.02
CA HIS A 81 -1.63 -16.13 6.91
C HIS A 81 -0.75 -17.35 6.58
N HIS A 82 0.17 -17.23 5.61
CA HIS A 82 1.10 -18.30 5.28
C HIS A 82 2.00 -18.68 6.46
N LEU A 83 2.60 -17.69 7.13
CA LEU A 83 3.49 -17.94 8.27
C LEU A 83 2.74 -18.58 9.44
N SER A 84 1.58 -18.04 9.83
CA SER A 84 0.77 -18.61 10.92
C SER A 84 0.28 -20.02 10.59
N SER A 85 -0.08 -20.30 9.34
CA SER A 85 -0.45 -21.65 8.91
C SER A 85 0.73 -22.62 9.05
N LEU A 86 1.96 -22.20 8.74
CA LEU A 86 3.13 -23.06 8.86
C LEU A 86 3.57 -23.22 10.33
N GLU A 87 3.44 -22.19 11.16
CA GLU A 87 3.76 -22.22 12.59
C GLU A 87 2.89 -23.23 13.38
N THR A 88 1.70 -23.57 12.86
CA THR A 88 0.82 -24.59 13.46
C THR A 88 1.11 -26.02 13.00
N MET A 89 1.97 -26.19 11.99
CA MET A 89 2.34 -27.50 11.46
C MET A 89 3.55 -28.07 12.22
N THR A 90 3.53 -29.38 12.47
CA THR A 90 4.65 -30.10 13.10
C THR A 90 5.80 -30.40 12.13
N VAL A 91 5.53 -30.40 10.82
CA VAL A 91 6.53 -30.58 9.77
C VAL A 91 6.15 -29.69 8.61
N ILE A 92 7.11 -28.92 8.10
CA ILE A 92 6.99 -28.14 6.87
C ILE A 92 7.78 -28.83 5.75
N ASP A 93 7.21 -28.87 4.55
CA ASP A 93 7.94 -29.37 3.39
C ASP A 93 8.82 -28.26 2.76
N LYS A 94 9.80 -28.68 1.95
CA LYS A 94 10.76 -27.77 1.34
C LYS A 94 10.12 -26.83 0.30
N GLN A 95 9.00 -27.23 -0.30
CA GLN A 95 8.29 -26.40 -1.28
C GLN A 95 7.56 -25.25 -0.58
N GLN A 96 6.88 -25.52 0.54
CA GLN A 96 6.23 -24.51 1.38
C GLN A 96 7.23 -23.48 1.90
N GLU A 97 8.39 -23.94 2.37
CA GLU A 97 9.46 -23.05 2.82
C GLU A 97 9.98 -22.16 1.68
N ASN A 98 10.31 -22.76 0.54
CA ASN A 98 10.80 -22.02 -0.63
C ASN A 98 9.77 -21.01 -1.14
N TYR A 99 8.48 -21.34 -1.05
CA TYR A 99 7.40 -20.44 -1.43
C TYR A 99 7.39 -19.19 -0.54
N VAL A 100 7.41 -19.36 0.78
CA VAL A 100 7.39 -18.22 1.72
C VAL A 100 8.68 -17.39 1.61
N GLU A 101 9.85 -18.03 1.52
CA GLU A 101 11.11 -17.32 1.31
C GLU A 101 11.14 -16.56 -0.02
N GLY A 102 10.60 -17.16 -1.07
CA GLY A 102 10.41 -16.52 -2.38
C GLY A 102 9.48 -15.31 -2.30
N PHE A 103 8.38 -15.42 -1.55
CA PHE A 103 7.45 -14.32 -1.34
C PHE A 103 8.11 -13.15 -0.58
N ILE A 104 8.81 -13.44 0.53
CA ILE A 104 9.57 -12.43 1.29
C ILE A 104 10.60 -11.75 0.39
N SER A 105 11.32 -12.53 -0.43
CA SER A 105 12.34 -12.01 -1.33
C SER A 105 11.74 -11.12 -2.43
N ALA A 106 10.59 -11.51 -3.01
CA ALA A 106 9.89 -10.70 -3.98
C ALA A 106 9.48 -9.35 -3.39
N LEU A 107 8.90 -9.33 -2.19
CA LEU A 107 8.49 -8.11 -1.48
C LEU A 107 9.66 -7.19 -1.14
N PHE A 108 10.82 -7.76 -0.80
CA PHE A 108 12.03 -7.00 -0.54
C PHE A 108 12.60 -6.39 -1.83
N HIS A 109 12.73 -7.19 -2.89
CA HIS A 109 13.28 -6.72 -4.17
C HIS A 109 12.36 -5.71 -4.88
N SER A 110 11.05 -5.77 -4.65
CA SER A 110 10.09 -4.76 -5.12
C SER A 110 10.03 -3.50 -4.23
N SER A 111 10.89 -3.39 -3.21
CA SER A 111 10.88 -2.30 -2.23
C SER A 111 9.54 -2.13 -1.49
N THR A 112 8.75 -3.19 -1.42
CA THR A 112 7.47 -3.20 -0.68
C THR A 112 7.69 -3.34 0.82
N ILE A 113 8.74 -4.08 1.23
CA ILE A 113 9.24 -4.15 2.60
C ILE A 113 10.73 -3.78 2.66
N ASP A 114 11.18 -3.29 3.80
CA ASP A 114 12.59 -2.99 4.04
C ASP A 114 13.36 -4.22 4.56
N LEU A 115 14.68 -4.07 4.73
CA LEU A 115 15.56 -5.12 5.23
C LEU A 115 15.17 -5.59 6.63
N THR A 116 14.71 -4.68 7.49
CA THR A 116 14.30 -4.97 8.86
C THR A 116 13.09 -5.90 8.86
N LYS A 117 12.01 -5.54 8.15
CA LYS A 117 10.82 -6.39 8.00
C LYS A 117 11.15 -7.73 7.34
N ALA A 118 11.94 -7.73 6.27
CA ALA A 118 12.36 -8.97 5.62
C ALA A 118 13.11 -9.91 6.59
N SER A 119 13.98 -9.35 7.43
CA SER A 119 14.73 -10.13 8.43
C SER A 119 13.82 -10.73 9.51
N VAL A 120 12.82 -9.98 9.97
CA VAL A 120 11.81 -10.48 10.93
C VAL A 120 11.08 -11.70 10.37
N TYR A 121 10.57 -11.62 9.15
CA TYR A 121 9.85 -12.73 8.53
C TYR A 121 10.74 -13.96 8.27
N ARG A 122 11.97 -13.75 7.79
CA ARG A 122 12.94 -14.84 7.62
C ARG A 122 13.29 -15.54 8.92
N ASN A 123 13.41 -14.78 10.01
CA ASN A 123 13.69 -15.36 11.32
C ASN A 123 12.51 -16.21 11.84
N ARG A 124 11.27 -15.76 11.63
CA ARG A 124 10.09 -16.59 11.93
C ARG A 124 10.09 -17.89 11.14
N LEU A 125 10.31 -17.82 9.82
CA LEU A 125 10.39 -19.03 8.99
C LEU A 125 11.49 -20.01 9.46
N LYS A 126 12.65 -19.49 9.89
CA LYS A 126 13.72 -20.31 10.46
C LYS A 126 13.36 -20.94 11.81
N GLN A 127 12.58 -20.26 12.65
CA GLN A 127 12.18 -20.78 13.95
C GLN A 127 11.23 -21.97 13.83
N ILE A 128 10.43 -22.05 12.76
CA ILE A 128 9.56 -23.20 12.49
C ILE A 128 10.37 -24.49 12.29
N ARG A 129 11.59 -24.40 11.75
CA ARG A 129 12.49 -25.56 11.58
C ARG A 129 13.09 -26.10 12.88
N LEU A 130 13.01 -25.34 13.98
CA LEU A 130 13.63 -25.71 15.26
C LEU A 130 12.66 -26.47 16.19
N LEU A 131 11.41 -26.67 15.77
CA LEU A 131 10.37 -27.47 16.44
C LEU A 131 10.28 -28.87 15.80
#